data_AF-H3ZD70-F1
#
_entry.id   AF-H3ZD70-F1
#
_cell.length_a   1.000
_cell.length_b   1.000
_cell.length_c   1.000
_cell.angle_alpha   90.00
_cell.angle_beta   90.00
_cell.angle_gamma   90.00
#
_symmetry.space_group_name_H-M   'P 1'
#
loop_
_entity.id
_entity.type
_entity.pdbx_description
1 polymer ?
#
loop_
_entity_poly.entity_id
_entity_poly.type
_entity_poly.pdbx_seq_one_letter_code
_entity_poly.pdbx_strand_id
1 'polypeptide(L)'
;MRQTRWADGQAIQVLVLPSDTAEHNSFTRNYLKMFPYQLDAIWHRQRYSGIGGTPQLFPSVDALLNALEQTPGAIGYLPQSTRSAELRVVTLHEK
;
A
#
# COMPACT_ATOMS: atom_id res chain seq x y z
N MET A 1 -13.51 1.67 0.34
CA MET A 1 -12.70 0.44 0.46
C MET A 1 -13.66 -0.62 0.89
N ARG A 2 -13.82 -1.69 0.10
CA ARG A 2 -14.79 -2.73 0.45
C ARG A 2 -14.31 -3.60 1.62
N GLN A 3 -12.99 -3.63 1.86
CA GLN A 3 -12.36 -4.37 2.94
C GLN A 3 -11.42 -3.43 3.71
N THR A 4 -11.60 -3.39 5.03
CA THR A 4 -10.81 -2.55 5.96
C THR A 4 -10.18 -3.38 7.08
N ARG A 5 -10.47 -4.69 7.11
CA ARG A 5 -9.95 -5.65 8.09
C ARG A 5 -9.54 -6.93 7.38
N TRP A 6 -8.49 -7.57 7.90
CA TRP A 6 -8.07 -8.92 7.53
C TRP A 6 -9.07 -9.96 8.04
N ALA A 7 -8.92 -11.20 7.58
CA ALA A 7 -9.81 -12.31 7.97
C ALA A 7 -9.74 -12.63 9.47
N ASP A 8 -8.62 -12.32 10.12
CA ASP A 8 -8.41 -12.43 11.57
C ASP A 8 -8.98 -11.24 12.36
N GLY A 9 -9.60 -10.26 11.69
CA GLY A 9 -10.16 -9.07 12.30
C GLY A 9 -9.16 -7.94 12.54
N GLN A 10 -7.89 -8.05 12.16
CA GLN A 10 -6.94 -6.96 12.27
C GLN A 10 -7.23 -5.84 11.26
N ALA A 11 -7.08 -4.57 11.66
CA ALA A 11 -7.29 -3.44 10.76
C ALA A 11 -6.20 -3.38 9.67
N ILE A 12 -6.61 -3.14 8.42
CA ILE A 12 -5.68 -3.00 7.29
C ILE A 12 -5.12 -1.58 7.32
N GLN A 13 -3.80 -1.48 7.48
CA GLN A 13 -3.08 -0.21 7.38
C GLN A 13 -2.33 -0.15 6.06
N VAL A 14 -2.70 0.77 5.18
CA VAL A 14 -2.02 0.89 3.88
C VAL A 14 -0.83 1.82 4.02
N LEU A 15 0.36 1.33 3.68
CA LEU A 15 1.61 2.09 3.72
C LEU A 15 2.12 2.28 2.28
N VAL A 16 2.45 3.50 1.90
CA VAL A 16 2.81 3.85 0.51
C VAL A 16 3.97 4.83 0.45
N LEU A 17 4.67 4.86 -0.69
CA LEU A 17 5.63 5.92 -1.03
C LEU A 17 4.90 7.14 -1.61
N PRO A 18 5.52 8.34 -1.60
CA PRO A 18 5.02 9.52 -2.29
C PRO A 18 4.84 9.29 -3.80
N SER A 19 3.86 9.99 -4.39
CA SER A 19 3.44 9.79 -5.78
C SER A 19 4.46 10.24 -6.83
N ASP A 20 5.47 11.01 -6.44
CA ASP A 20 6.61 11.42 -7.26
C ASP A 20 7.72 10.36 -7.34
N THR A 21 7.69 9.31 -6.50
CA THR A 21 8.67 8.24 -6.52
C THR A 21 8.49 7.29 -7.71
N ALA A 22 9.59 6.78 -8.26
CA ALA A 22 9.56 5.86 -9.40
C ALA A 22 8.86 4.53 -9.05
N GLU A 23 9.01 4.09 -7.80
CA GLU A 23 8.43 2.88 -7.24
C GLU A 23 6.91 2.98 -7.15
N HIS A 24 6.39 4.10 -6.62
CA HIS A 24 4.94 4.34 -6.58
C HIS A 24 4.35 4.39 -7.99
N ASN A 25 5.04 5.07 -8.91
CA ASN A 25 4.64 5.17 -10.31
C ASN A 25 4.61 3.79 -10.99
N SER A 26 5.64 2.98 -10.80
CA SER A 26 5.72 1.63 -11.35
C SER A 26 4.61 0.74 -10.78
N PHE A 27 4.43 0.75 -9.45
CA PHE A 27 3.41 -0.05 -8.78
C PHE A 27 1.99 0.27 -9.27
N THR A 28 1.62 1.54 -9.25
CA THR A 28 0.28 2.00 -9.67
C THR A 28 -0.02 1.62 -11.12
N ARG A 29 0.93 1.84 -12.03
CA ARG A 29 0.72 1.56 -13.46
C ARG A 29 0.72 0.08 -13.77
N ASN A 30 1.68 -0.67 -13.22
CA ASN A 30 1.90 -2.06 -13.60
C ASN A 30 0.95 -3.02 -12.89
N TYR A 31 0.65 -2.77 -11.61
CA TYR A 31 -0.16 -3.66 -10.78
C TYR A 31 -1.58 -3.17 -10.59
N LEU A 32 -1.78 -1.87 -10.33
CA LEU A 32 -3.14 -1.32 -10.17
C LEU A 32 -3.79 -0.89 -11.49
N LYS A 33 -3.04 -0.95 -12.61
CA LYS A 33 -3.47 -0.51 -13.94
C LYS A 33 -4.06 0.90 -13.95
N MET A 34 -3.48 1.79 -13.14
CA MET A 34 -3.93 3.18 -13.01
C MET A 34 -2.77 4.16 -12.79
N PHE A 35 -3.02 5.43 -13.01
CA PHE A 35 -2.06 6.50 -12.76
C PHE A 35 -2.08 6.91 -11.27
N PRO A 36 -0.95 7.40 -10.70
CA PRO A 36 -0.88 7.81 -9.29
C PRO A 36 -1.97 8.81 -8.88
N TYR A 37 -2.24 9.81 -9.71
CA TYR A 37 -3.27 10.81 -9.42
C TYR A 37 -4.68 10.19 -9.29
N GLN A 38 -4.95 9.07 -9.97
CA GLN A 38 -6.23 8.37 -9.86
C GLN A 38 -6.33 7.65 -8.51
N LEU A 39 -5.23 7.06 -8.05
CA LEU A 39 -5.13 6.45 -6.72
C LEU A 39 -5.29 7.52 -5.63
N ASP A 40 -4.62 8.67 -5.78
CA ASP A 40 -4.77 9.82 -4.87
C ASP A 40 -6.21 10.32 -4.81
N ALA A 41 -6.89 10.42 -5.96
CA ALA A 41 -8.30 10.82 -6.00
C ALA A 41 -9.22 9.81 -5.30
N ILE A 42 -8.91 8.51 -5.37
CA ILE A 42 -9.62 7.48 -4.61
C ILE A 42 -9.42 7.70 -3.11
N TRP A 43 -8.19 7.91 -2.65
CA TRP A 43 -7.91 8.18 -1.23
C TRP A 43 -8.58 9.44 -0.72
N HIS A 44 -8.56 10.52 -1.51
CA HIS A 44 -9.27 11.76 -1.16
C HIS A 44 -10.77 11.49 -0.97
N ARG A 45 -11.43 10.81 -1.91
CA ARG A 45 -12.85 10.47 -1.78
C ARG A 45 -13.16 9.63 -0.55
N GLN A 46 -12.27 8.70 -0.19
CA GLN A 46 -12.44 7.88 1.01
C GLN A 46 -12.35 8.70 2.29
N ARG A 47 -11.39 9.64 2.37
CA ARG A 47 -11.22 10.53 3.52
C ARG A 47 -12.50 11.30 3.87
N TYR A 48 -13.22 11.77 2.84
CA TYR A 48 -14.46 12.53 3.02
C TYR A 48 -15.68 11.67 3.39
N SER A 49 -15.60 10.35 3.24
CA SER A 49 -16.72 9.43 3.50
C SER A 49 -16.80 8.93 4.95
N GLY A 50 -15.81 9.23 5.80
CA GLY A 50 -15.70 8.70 7.16
C GLY A 50 -15.45 7.18 7.23
N ILE A 51 -15.38 6.51 6.08
CA ILE A 51 -15.21 5.07 5.93
C ILE A 51 -13.88 4.82 5.21
N GLY A 52 -12.85 4.45 5.98
CA GLY A 52 -11.58 3.98 5.45
C GLY A 52 -10.37 4.75 5.98
N GLY A 53 -9.31 4.01 6.31
CA GLY A 53 -8.01 4.58 6.62
C GLY A 53 -7.38 5.21 5.39
N THR A 54 -6.78 6.38 5.55
CA THR A 54 -5.91 6.96 4.52
C THR A 54 -4.57 6.23 4.54
N PRO A 55 -3.92 6.06 3.39
CA PRO A 55 -2.59 5.48 3.39
C PRO A 55 -1.61 6.38 4.15
N GLN A 56 -0.68 5.76 4.87
CA GLN A 56 0.43 6.45 5.50
C GLN A 56 1.60 6.53 4.53
N LEU A 57 2.17 7.73 4.40
CA LEU A 57 3.27 8.03 3.48
C LEU A 57 4.63 7.79 4.16
N PHE A 58 5.55 7.15 3.45
CA PHE A 58 6.92 6.92 3.92
C PHE A 58 7.94 7.49 2.93
N PRO A 59 9.00 8.16 3.40
CA PRO A 59 9.88 8.94 2.53
C PRO A 59 10.81 8.09 1.64
N SER A 60 10.98 6.80 1.94
CA SER A 60 11.88 5.90 1.20
C SER A 60 11.43 4.45 1.28
N VAL A 61 11.99 3.62 0.38
CA VAL A 61 11.78 2.17 0.39
C VAL A 61 12.22 1.54 1.71
N ASP A 62 13.37 1.93 2.27
CA ASP A 62 13.84 1.44 3.57
C ASP A 62 12.90 1.82 4.71
N ALA A 63 12.39 3.06 4.72
CA ALA A 63 11.42 3.50 5.73
C ALA A 63 10.10 2.73 5.61
N LEU A 64 9.65 2.46 4.37
CA LEU A 64 8.45 1.67 4.11
C LEU A 64 8.64 0.20 4.52
N LEU A 65 9.78 -0.40 4.20
CA LEU A 65 10.14 -1.76 4.62
C LEU A 65 10.10 -1.90 6.13
N ASN A 66 10.80 -1.02 6.84
CA ASN A 66 10.87 -1.03 8.30
C ASN A 66 9.47 -0.88 8.92
N ALA A 67 8.64 0.02 8.38
CA ALA A 67 7.27 0.21 8.84
C ALA A 67 6.38 -1.02 8.58
N LEU A 68 6.55 -1.70 7.44
CA LEU A 68 5.82 -2.94 7.14
C LEU A 68 6.19 -4.06 8.12
N GLU A 69 7.47 -4.18 8.49
CA GLU A 69 7.93 -5.19 9.45
C GLU A 69 7.45 -4.90 10.88
N GLN A 70 7.35 -3.61 11.25
CA GLN A 70 6.96 -3.19 12.59
C GLN A 70 5.45 -3.01 12.80
N THR A 71 4.66 -3.00 11.73
CA THR A 71 3.23 -2.69 11.80
C THR A 71 2.40 -3.93 11.45
N PRO A 72 1.96 -4.71 12.45
CA PRO A 72 1.03 -5.80 12.23
C PRO A 72 -0.24 -5.34 11.49
N GLY A 73 -0.62 -6.09 10.45
CA GLY A 73 -1.77 -5.78 9.61
C GLY A 73 -1.53 -4.71 8.55
N ALA A 74 -0.30 -4.21 8.43
CA ALA A 74 0.07 -3.32 7.34
C ALA A 74 0.15 -4.05 5.98
N ILE A 75 -0.14 -3.31 4.93
CA ILE A 75 0.08 -3.72 3.54
C ILE A 75 0.70 -2.57 2.77
N GLY A 76 1.63 -2.91 1.89
CA GLY A 76 2.30 -1.98 1.00
C GLY A 76 2.89 -2.71 -0.19
N TYR A 77 3.80 -2.04 -0.87
CA TYR A 77 4.55 -2.59 -1.99
C TYR A 77 6.02 -2.23 -1.83
N LEU A 78 6.90 -3.09 -2.34
CA LEU A 78 8.33 -2.89 -2.31
C LEU A 78 8.92 -3.30 -3.67
N PRO A 79 10.08 -2.73 -4.08
CA PRO A 79 10.83 -3.24 -5.21
C PRO A 79 11.11 -4.74 -5.07
N GLN A 80 11.12 -5.47 -6.18
CA GLN A 80 11.38 -6.92 -6.17
C GLN A 80 12.78 -7.28 -5.64
N SER A 81 13.73 -6.36 -5.73
CA SER A 81 15.08 -6.50 -5.16
C SER A 81 15.12 -6.40 -3.64
N THR A 82 14.06 -5.91 -3.00
CA THR A 82 13.98 -5.78 -1.54
C THR A 82 13.79 -7.16 -0.92
N ARG A 83 14.73 -7.54 -0.04
CA ARG A 83 14.66 -8.79 0.72
C ARG A 83 14.15 -8.52 2.12
N SER A 84 13.14 -9.27 2.53
CA SER A 84 12.69 -9.36 3.93
C SER A 84 12.40 -10.82 4.26
N ALA A 85 12.78 -11.24 5.47
CA ALA A 85 12.46 -12.56 6.00
C ALA A 85 11.10 -12.59 6.73
N GLU A 86 10.62 -11.44 7.20
CA GLU A 86 9.45 -11.31 8.06
C GLU A 86 8.17 -11.04 7.27
N LEU A 87 8.30 -10.46 6.07
CA LEU A 87 7.15 -10.08 5.25
C LEU A 87 6.61 -11.23 4.40
N ARG A 88 5.29 -11.30 4.31
CA ARG A 88 4.58 -12.20 3.40
C ARG A 88 4.29 -11.50 2.08
N VAL A 89 4.70 -12.10 0.98
CA VAL A 89 4.42 -11.60 -0.37
C VAL A 89 3.03 -12.08 -0.80
N VAL A 90 2.21 -11.13 -1.27
CA VAL A 90 0.90 -11.44 -1.86
C VAL A 90 1.05 -11.53 -3.37
N THR A 91 0.78 -12.70 -3.93
CA THR A 91 0.68 -12.90 -5.38
C THR A 91 -0.71 -12.50 -5.86
N LEU A 92 -0.77 -11.58 -6.83
CA LEU A 92 -2.01 -11.28 -7.53
C LEU A 92 -2.35 -12.47 -8.44
N HIS A 93 -3.44 -13.16 -8.14
CA HIS A 93 -4.01 -14.14 -9.07
C HIS A 93 -4.78 -13.37 -10.15
N GLU A 94 -4.24 -13.33 -11.37
CA GLU A 94 -5.00 -12.92 -12.54
C GLU A 94 -6.04 -14.01 -12.87
N LYS A 95 -7.27 -13.59 -13.16
CA LYS A 95 -8.41 -14.46 -13.46
C LYS A 95 -8.65 -14.50 -14.97
#